data_AF-A0A441TPC0-F1
#
_entry.id   AF-A0A441TPC0-F1
#
_cell.length_a   1.000
_cell.length_b   1.000
_cell.length_c   1.000
_cell.angle_alpha   90.00
_cell.angle_beta   90.00
_cell.angle_gamma   90.00
#
_symmetry.space_group_name_H-M   'P 1'
#
loop_
_entity.id
_entity.type
_entity.pdbx_description
1 polymer ?
#
loop_
_entity_poly.entity_id
_entity_poly.type
_entity_poly.pdbx_seq_one_letter_code
_entity_poly.pdbx_strand_id
1 'polypeptide(L)'
;QIHPEIAGDPRVTVIEGLNARDLSAADLADRIPDFIVSDVSFISLKLALPPALAIARSGAKAIFLVKPQFDAGREAIGKGGLLKDPYDAARVAGL
;
A
#
# COMPACT_ATOMS: atom_id res chain seq x y z
N GLN A 1 15.71 0.42 0.39
CA GLN A 1 15.84 1.72 -0.29
C GLN A 1 15.69 1.54 -1.79
N ILE A 2 15.31 2.60 -2.49
CA ILE A 2 15.14 2.59 -3.95
C ILE A 2 16.50 2.40 -4.67
N HIS A 3 16.49 1.75 -5.83
CA HIS A 3 17.70 1.52 -6.61
C HIS A 3 18.23 2.85 -7.20
N PRO A 4 19.54 3.12 -7.19
CA PRO A 4 20.11 4.40 -7.66
C PRO A 4 19.73 4.77 -9.10
N GLU A 5 19.67 3.79 -9.99
CA GLU A 5 19.28 4.04 -11.39
C GLU A 5 17.84 4.56 -11.52
N ILE A 6 16.92 4.07 -10.68
CA ILE A 6 15.53 4.54 -10.67
C ILE A 6 15.46 5.91 -10.01
N ALA A 7 16.19 6.10 -8.91
CA ALA A 7 16.23 7.37 -8.19
C ALA A 7 16.80 8.52 -9.01
N GLY A 8 17.71 8.23 -9.95
CA GLY A 8 18.32 9.21 -10.85
C GLY A 8 17.46 9.59 -12.07
N ASP A 9 16.34 8.90 -12.32
CA ASP A 9 15.46 9.23 -13.45
C ASP A 9 14.67 10.52 -13.17
N PRO A 10 14.69 11.52 -14.07
CA PRO A 10 14.01 12.80 -13.84
C PRO A 10 12.48 12.69 -13.74
N ARG A 11 11.90 11.56 -14.13
CA ARG A 11 10.45 11.29 -14.00
C ARG A 11 10.09 10.77 -12.60
N VAL A 12 11.08 10.43 -11.78
CA VAL A 12 10.87 9.82 -10.46
C VAL A 12 11.01 10.88 -9.37
N THR A 13 10.03 10.97 -8.49
CA THR A 13 10.14 11.68 -7.21
C THR A 13 10.20 10.64 -6.10
N VAL A 14 11.32 10.58 -5.39
CA VAL A 14 11.49 9.65 -4.26
C VAL A 14 11.10 10.37 -2.97
N ILE A 15 10.17 9.77 -2.21
CA ILE A 15 9.75 10.24 -0.89
C ILE A 15 10.05 9.12 0.11
N GLU A 16 11.14 9.26 0.88
CA GLU A 16 11.53 8.31 1.93
C GLU A 16 11.24 8.89 3.31
N GLY A 17 11.15 8.03 4.33
CA GLY A 17 10.90 8.45 5.71
C GLY A 17 9.46 8.91 6.01
N LEU A 18 8.57 8.86 5.00
CA LEU A 18 7.15 9.16 5.16
C LEU A 18 6.36 7.88 5.42
N ASN A 19 5.54 7.92 6.47
CA ASN A 19 4.54 6.88 6.70
C ASN A 19 3.35 7.13 5.76
N ALA A 20 2.94 6.11 5.00
CA ALA A 20 1.83 6.23 4.05
C ALA A 20 0.52 6.72 4.69
N ARG A 21 0.33 6.47 5.99
CA ARG A 21 -0.82 6.94 6.78
C ARG A 21 -0.86 8.46 6.96
N ASP A 22 0.30 9.10 6.85
CA ASP A 22 0.49 10.52 7.09
C ASP A 22 0.69 11.29 5.77
N LEU A 23 0.56 10.61 4.62
CA LEU A 23 0.69 11.21 3.30
C LEU A 23 -0.32 12.34 3.10
N SER A 24 0.19 13.49 2.66
CA SER A 24 -0.59 14.67 2.32
C SER A 24 -0.40 15.08 0.85
N ALA A 25 -1.25 15.97 0.34
CA ALA A 25 -1.10 16.54 -1.00
C ALA A 25 0.21 17.33 -1.14
N ALA A 26 0.66 17.98 -0.06
CA ALA A 26 1.90 18.76 -0.05
C ALA A 26 3.14 17.88 -0.27
N ASP A 27 3.16 16.65 0.26
CA ASP A 27 4.23 15.68 0.02
C ASP A 27 4.34 15.31 -1.47
N LEU A 28 3.23 15.41 -2.21
CA LEU A 28 3.18 15.19 -3.65
C LEU A 28 3.37 16.47 -4.48
N ALA A 29 3.71 17.61 -3.86
CA ALA A 29 3.74 18.93 -4.49
C ALA A 29 2.42 19.24 -5.22
N ASP A 30 1.30 18.93 -4.56
CA ASP A 30 -0.09 19.12 -5.02
C ASP A 30 -0.43 18.39 -6.33
N ARG A 31 0.40 17.43 -6.75
CA ARG A 31 0.09 16.53 -7.86
C ARG A 31 -1.04 15.59 -7.46
N ILE A 32 -1.99 15.41 -8.38
CA ILE A 32 -3.18 14.57 -8.21
C ILE A 32 -2.97 13.26 -8.99
N PRO A 33 -2.72 12.11 -8.34
CA PRO A 33 -2.51 10.84 -9.02
C PRO A 33 -3.77 10.37 -9.75
N ASP A 34 -3.62 9.85 -10.97
CA ASP A 34 -4.66 9.16 -11.73
C ASP A 34 -4.49 7.63 -11.74
N PHE A 35 -3.36 7.15 -11.21
CA PHE A 35 -3.03 5.74 -11.06
C PHE A 35 -2.29 5.49 -9.76
N ILE A 36 -2.68 4.46 -9.00
CA ILE A 36 -2.04 4.09 -7.73
C ILE A 36 -1.63 2.63 -7.75
N VAL A 37 -0.39 2.36 -7.36
CA VAL A 37 0.09 1.02 -7.03
C VAL A 37 0.43 0.92 -5.56
N SER A 38 0.17 -0.22 -4.94
CA SER A 38 0.58 -0.46 -3.56
C SER A 38 1.09 -1.88 -3.37
N ASP A 39 2.31 -1.97 -2.85
CA ASP A 39 2.94 -3.18 -2.35
C ASP A 39 3.55 -2.87 -0.98
N VAL A 40 2.73 -2.93 0.06
CA VAL A 40 3.15 -2.66 1.44
C VAL A 40 3.22 -3.96 2.25
N SER A 41 4.05 -3.96 3.29
CA SER A 41 4.19 -5.09 4.22
C SER A 41 4.00 -4.61 5.65
N PHE A 42 3.61 -5.52 6.55
CA PHE A 42 3.43 -5.26 7.98
C PHE A 42 2.36 -4.21 8.32
N ILE A 43 1.50 -3.87 7.36
CA ILE A 43 0.36 -2.95 7.52
C ILE A 43 -0.79 -3.41 6.63
N SER A 44 -2.02 -3.27 7.12
CA SER A 44 -3.23 -3.47 6.33
C SER A 44 -3.38 -2.35 5.29
N LEU A 45 -3.79 -2.71 4.06
CA LEU A 45 -4.13 -1.73 3.03
C LEU A 45 -5.26 -0.78 3.47
N LYS A 46 -6.18 -1.25 4.34
CA LYS A 46 -7.26 -0.42 4.89
C LYS A 46 -6.73 0.75 5.72
N LEU A 47 -5.54 0.60 6.30
CA LEU A 47 -4.88 1.65 7.07
C LEU A 47 -3.94 2.49 6.21
N ALA A 48 -3.24 1.87 5.24
CA ALA A 48 -2.22 2.55 4.45
C ALA A 48 -2.78 3.40 3.29
N LEU A 49 -3.86 2.95 2.64
CA LEU A 49 -4.38 3.56 1.42
C LEU A 49 -5.27 4.81 1.58
N PRO A 50 -6.02 5.04 2.70
CA PRO A 50 -6.98 6.13 2.76
C PRO A 50 -6.42 7.52 2.37
N PRO A 51 -5.21 7.94 2.82
CA PRO A 51 -4.67 9.23 2.43
C PRO A 51 -4.38 9.32 0.92
N ALA A 52 -3.76 8.29 0.33
CA ALA A 52 -3.48 8.25 -1.10
C ALA A 52 -4.76 8.27 -1.95
N LEU A 53 -5.80 7.54 -1.52
CA LEU A 53 -7.10 7.52 -2.20
C LEU A 53 -7.85 8.85 -2.08
N ALA A 54 -7.73 9.56 -0.96
CA ALA A 54 -8.36 10.86 -0.77
C ALA A 54 -7.75 11.96 -1.66
N ILE A 55 -6.46 11.84 -1.99
CA ILE A 55 -5.75 12.77 -2.88
C ILE A 55 -5.97 12.40 -4.36
N ALA A 56 -6.28 11.14 -4.66
CA ALA A 56 -6.42 10.64 -6.01
C ALA A 56 -7.49 11.37 -6.82
N ARG A 57 -7.28 11.44 -8.14
CA ARG A 57 -8.29 11.93 -9.08
C ARG A 57 -9.54 11.06 -8.98
N SER A 58 -10.73 11.68 -9.07
CA SER A 58 -11.96 10.94 -9.27
C SER A 58 -11.87 10.07 -10.53
N GLY A 59 -12.16 8.77 -10.40
CA GLY A 59 -12.00 7.79 -11.48
C GLY A 59 -10.56 7.28 -11.68
N ALA A 60 -9.63 7.58 -10.76
CA ALA A 60 -8.30 7.00 -10.77
C ALA A 60 -8.37 5.46 -10.78
N LYS A 61 -7.41 4.85 -11.49
CA LYS A 61 -7.24 3.39 -11.50
C LYS A 61 -6.25 2.98 -10.43
N ALA A 62 -6.35 1.73 -9.99
CA ALA A 62 -5.39 1.22 -9.03
C ALA A 62 -5.13 -0.28 -9.15
N ILE A 63 -3.93 -0.68 -8.73
CA ILE A 63 -3.52 -2.07 -8.56
C ILE A 63 -2.92 -2.22 -7.17
N PHE A 64 -3.55 -3.04 -6.33
CA PHE A 64 -3.10 -3.26 -4.96
C PHE A 64 -2.75 -4.72 -4.74
N LEU A 65 -1.57 -4.96 -4.18
CA LEU A 65 -1.19 -6.29 -3.74
C LEU A 65 -1.73 -6.54 -2.34
N VAL A 66 -2.81 -7.32 -2.27
CA VAL A 66 -3.40 -7.75 -1.01
C VAL A 66 -2.54 -8.85 -0.40
N LYS A 67 -2.18 -8.67 0.87
CA LYS A 67 -1.38 -9.61 1.66
C LYS A 67 -2.17 -10.01 2.90
N PRO A 68 -3.02 -11.04 2.81
CA PRO A 68 -3.96 -11.41 3.87
C PRO A 68 -3.32 -11.59 5.24
N GLN A 69 -2.06 -12.02 5.30
CA GLN A 69 -1.33 -12.19 6.55
C GLN A 69 -1.16 -10.92 7.39
N PHE A 70 -1.32 -9.74 6.78
CA PHE A 70 -1.26 -8.43 7.47
C PHE A 70 -2.64 -7.88 7.82
N ASP A 71 -3.70 -8.48 7.27
CA ASP A 71 -5.09 -8.18 7.59
C ASP A 71 -5.70 -9.21 8.56
N ALA A 72 -5.11 -10.41 8.64
CA ALA A 72 -5.54 -11.47 9.55
C ALA A 72 -5.20 -11.12 11.00
N GLY A 73 -6.19 -11.34 11.88
CA GLY A 73 -5.94 -11.40 13.31
C GLY A 73 -4.94 -12.52 13.66
N ARG A 74 -4.27 -12.41 14.81
CA ARG A 74 -3.17 -13.31 15.20
C ARG A 74 -3.61 -14.78 15.23
N GLU A 75 -4.88 -15.02 15.53
CA GLU A 75 -5.53 -16.33 15.52
C GLU A 75 -5.54 -17.03 14.15
N ALA A 76 -5.58 -16.28 13.04
CA ALA A 76 -5.60 -16.81 11.68
C ALA A 76 -4.20 -17.08 11.11
N ILE A 77 -3.14 -16.63 11.81
CA ILE A 77 -1.74 -16.79 11.38
C ILE A 77 -1.11 -18.02 12.05
N GLY A 78 -0.51 -18.88 11.23
CA GLY A 78 0.22 -20.07 11.63
C GLY A 78 1.73 -19.86 11.76
N LYS A 79 2.50 -20.96 11.71
CA LYS A 79 3.97 -20.89 11.72
C LYS A 79 4.48 -20.17 10.47
N GLY A 80 5.52 -19.35 10.65
CA GLY A 80 6.17 -18.63 9.54
C GLY A 80 5.39 -17.43 8.99
N GLY A 81 4.33 -16.96 9.68
CA GLY A 81 3.56 -15.79 9.23
C GLY A 81 2.59 -16.08 8.08
N LEU A 82 2.33 -17.36 7.79
CA LEU A 82 1.35 -17.78 6.79
C LEU A 82 -0.03 -17.92 7.39
N LEU A 83 -1.09 -17.80 6.57
CA LEU A 83 -2.43 -18.17 7.00
C LEU A 83 -2.46 -19.66 7.39
N LYS A 84 -3.23 -19.98 8.44
CA LYS A 84 -3.49 -21.38 8.83
C LYS A 84 -4.32 -22.12 7.79
N ASP A 85 -5.31 -21.43 7.23
CA ASP A 85 -6.11 -21.90 6.10
C ASP A 85 -5.81 -21.02 4.88
N PRO A 86 -5.26 -21.57 3.78
CA PRO A 86 -4.99 -20.80 2.56
C PRO A 86 -6.27 -20.30 1.86
N TYR A 87 -7.44 -20.92 2.11
CA TYR A 87 -8.70 -20.50 1.49
C TYR A 87 -9.36 -19.30 2.20
N ASP A 88 -8.87 -18.91 3.37
CA ASP A 88 -9.39 -17.79 4.16
C ASP A 88 -8.96 -16.40 3.65
N ALA A 89 -8.11 -16.35 2.62
CA ALA A 89 -7.48 -15.12 2.12
C ALA A 89 -8.47 -14.00 1.80
N ALA A 90 -9.54 -14.28 1.05
CA ALA A 90 -10.53 -13.29 0.66
C ALA A 90 -11.29 -12.74 1.88
N ARG A 91 -11.78 -13.65 2.73
CA ARG A 91 -12.50 -13.31 3.97
C ARG A 91 -11.67 -12.42 4.88
N VAL A 92 -10.39 -12.76 5.06
CA VAL A 92 -9.46 -12.02 5.92
C VAL A 92 -9.12 -10.64 5.35
N ALA A 93 -8.87 -10.56 4.04
CA ALA A 93 -8.66 -9.28 3.36
C ALA A 93 -9.90 -8.37 3.45
N GLY A 94 -11.09 -8.95 3.66
CA GLY A 94 -12.36 -8.24 3.59
C GLY A 94 -12.66 -7.77 2.17
N LEU A 95 -12.32 -8.63 1.20
CA LEU A 95 -12.72 -8.54 -0.19
C LEU A 95 -13.89 -9.48 -0.47
#